data_AF-A0A851LWY8-F1
#
_entry.id   AF-A0A851LWY8-F1
#
_cell.length_a   1.000
_cell.length_b   1.000
_cell.length_c   1.000
_cell.angle_alpha   90.00
_cell.angle_beta   90.00
_cell.angle_gamma   90.00
#
_symmetry.space_group_name_H-M   'P 1'
#
loop_
_entity.id
_entity.type
_entity.pdbx_description
1 polymer ?
#
loop_
_entity_poly.entity_id
_entity_poly.type
_entity_poly.pdbx_seq_one_letter_code
_entity_poly.pdbx_strand_id
1 'polypeptide(L)'
;DAVSKYQEVTNNLEFAKELQRSFMALSQDIQKTIKKTARREQLMREEAEQKRLKTVLELQFILEKLGDDEVRNDLKQGSNGVPVLTEEELTMLDEFYKLVYPERDMNMRLNEQYEQASIHLWDLLEGKEKPVCGTT
;
A
#
# COMPACT_ATOMS: atom_id res chain seq x y z
N ASP A 1 61.98 20.73 -27.27
CA ASP A 1 60.59 21.21 -27.45
C ASP A 1 59.61 20.32 -28.20
N ALA A 2 60.00 19.50 -29.19
CA ALA A 2 59.05 18.56 -29.83
C ALA A 2 58.77 17.29 -29.00
N VAL A 3 59.81 16.71 -28.40
CA VAL A 3 59.72 15.46 -27.61
C VAL A 3 58.89 15.63 -26.33
N SER A 4 59.02 16.78 -25.65
CA SER A 4 58.24 17.08 -24.44
C SER A 4 56.73 17.17 -24.73
N LYS A 5 56.36 17.88 -25.81
CA LYS A 5 54.96 17.99 -26.25
C LYS A 5 54.36 16.64 -26.67
N TYR A 6 55.17 15.76 -27.28
CA TYR A 6 54.74 14.40 -27.61
C TYR A 6 54.41 13.57 -26.37
N GLN A 7 55.25 13.65 -25.32
CA GLN A 7 55.00 12.96 -24.05
C GLN A 7 53.73 13.47 -23.36
N GLU A 8 53.53 14.78 -23.35
CA GLU A 8 52.32 15.40 -22.78
C GLU A 8 51.04 14.95 -23.50
N VAL A 9 51.06 14.95 -24.84
CA VAL A 9 49.93 14.46 -25.65
C VAL A 9 49.65 12.98 -25.39
N THR A 10 50.71 12.16 -25.24
CA THR A 10 50.58 10.73 -24.93
C THR A 10 49.94 10.53 -23.56
N ASN A 11 50.40 11.24 -22.53
CA ASN A 11 49.85 11.16 -21.18
C ASN A 11 48.38 11.62 -21.13
N ASN A 12 48.04 12.71 -21.82
CA ASN A 12 46.65 13.19 -21.89
C ASN A 12 45.74 12.19 -22.61
N LEU A 13 46.23 11.50 -23.63
CA LEU A 13 45.48 10.46 -24.33
C LEU A 13 45.25 9.24 -23.43
N GLU A 14 46.25 8.81 -22.65
CA GLU A 14 46.10 7.73 -21.67
C GLU A 14 45.10 8.10 -20.59
N PHE A 15 45.21 9.30 -20.03
CA PHE A 15 44.25 9.84 -19.07
C PHE A 15 42.82 9.86 -19.64
N ALA A 16 42.64 10.36 -20.86
CA ALA A 16 41.32 10.40 -21.50
C ALA A 16 40.74 8.98 -21.70
N LYS A 17 41.57 8.00 -22.06
CA LYS A 17 41.15 6.58 -22.21
C LYS A 17 40.79 5.95 -20.87
N GLU A 18 41.50 6.26 -19.79
CA GLU A 18 41.16 5.79 -18.45
C GLU A 18 39.89 6.45 -17.93
N LEU A 19 39.74 7.76 -18.16
CA LEU A 19 38.54 8.50 -17.81
C LEU A 19 37.31 7.94 -18.55
N GLN A 20 37.43 7.67 -19.85
CA GLN A 20 36.37 7.04 -20.64
C GLN A 20 35.99 5.67 -20.06
N ARG A 21 36.98 4.82 -19.72
CA ARG A 21 36.73 3.51 -19.11
C ARG A 21 36.01 3.62 -17.78
N SER A 22 36.43 4.57 -16.93
CA SER A 22 35.77 4.87 -15.65
C SER A 22 34.32 5.33 -15.84
N PHE A 23 34.04 6.20 -16.81
CA PHE A 23 32.67 6.62 -17.11
C PHE A 23 31.80 5.48 -17.64
N MET A 24 32.34 4.59 -18.47
CA MET A 24 31.60 3.42 -18.96
C MET A 24 31.27 2.46 -17.82
N ALA A 25 32.22 2.18 -16.93
CA ALA A 25 31.99 1.36 -15.75
C ALA A 25 30.92 1.97 -14.83
N LEU A 26 31.05 3.27 -14.53
CA LEU A 26 30.07 4.00 -13.71
C LEU A 26 28.68 3.99 -14.34
N SER A 27 28.57 4.19 -15.66
CA SER A 27 27.30 4.15 -16.38
C SER A 27 26.62 2.78 -16.27
N GLN A 28 27.38 1.69 -16.39
CA GLN A 28 26.87 0.33 -16.22
C GLN A 28 26.41 0.07 -14.78
N ASP A 29 27.14 0.57 -13.78
CA ASP A 29 26.78 0.39 -12.37
C ASP A 29 25.54 1.20 -12.00
N ILE A 30 25.38 2.41 -12.54
CA ILE A 30 24.15 3.20 -12.42
C ILE A 30 22.97 2.43 -13.04
N GLN A 31 23.12 1.91 -14.26
CA GLN A 31 22.08 1.11 -14.93
C GLN A 31 21.66 -0.12 -14.11
N LYS A 32 22.62 -0.86 -13.54
CA LYS A 32 22.36 -2.00 -12.66
C LYS A 32 21.61 -1.57 -11.40
N THR A 33 22.04 -0.47 -10.79
CA THR A 33 21.43 0.07 -9.57
C THR A 33 20.00 0.50 -9.81
N ILE A 34 19.73 1.24 -10.89
CA ILE A 34 18.37 1.64 -11.29
C ILE A 34 17.46 0.41 -11.45
N LYS A 35 17.91 -0.60 -12.20
CA LYS A 35 17.13 -1.84 -12.40
C LYS A 35 16.87 -2.57 -11.08
N LYS A 36 17.86 -2.64 -10.20
CA LYS A 36 17.74 -3.31 -8.90
C LYS A 36 16.76 -2.57 -7.99
N THR A 37 16.83 -1.24 -7.93
CA THR A 37 15.92 -0.42 -7.13
C THR A 37 14.50 -0.50 -7.67
N ALA A 38 14.29 -0.36 -8.98
CA ALA A 38 12.97 -0.48 -9.60
C ALA A 38 12.32 -1.84 -9.33
N ARG A 39 13.08 -2.94 -9.44
CA ARG A 39 12.60 -4.29 -9.13
C ARG A 39 12.24 -4.45 -7.65
N ARG A 40 13.05 -3.88 -6.75
CA ARG A 40 12.78 -3.92 -5.30
C ARG A 40 11.52 -3.14 -4.96
N GLU A 41 11.35 -1.94 -5.51
CA GLU A 41 10.15 -1.12 -5.31
C GLU A 41 8.90 -1.81 -5.85
N GLN A 42 8.98 -2.45 -7.02
CA GLN A 42 7.88 -3.24 -7.54
C GLN A 42 7.48 -4.36 -6.58
N LEU A 43 8.44 -5.16 -6.11
CA LEU A 43 8.15 -6.25 -5.18
C LEU A 43 7.55 -5.75 -3.86
N MET A 44 8.05 -4.62 -3.34
CA MET A 44 7.51 -4.00 -2.13
C MET A 44 6.07 -3.50 -2.33
N ARG A 45 5.75 -2.94 -3.50
CA ARG A 45 4.37 -2.53 -3.84
C ARG A 45 3.44 -3.75 -3.94
N GLU A 46 3.86 -4.80 -4.63
CA GLU A 46 3.07 -6.05 -4.75
C GLU A 46 2.82 -6.69 -3.37
N GLU A 47 3.83 -6.72 -2.49
CA GLU A 47 3.68 -7.22 -1.12
C GLU A 47 2.72 -6.35 -0.29
N ALA A 48 2.79 -5.02 -0.44
CA ALA A 48 1.88 -4.10 0.23
C ALA A 48 0.44 -4.25 -0.25
N GLU A 49 0.21 -4.44 -1.55
CA GLU A 49 -1.10 -4.71 -2.14
C GLU A 49 -1.67 -6.05 -1.65
N GLN A 50 -0.86 -7.10 -1.58
CA GLN A 50 -1.27 -8.39 -1.02
C GLN A 50 -1.66 -8.28 0.46
N LYS A 51 -0.90 -7.51 1.26
CA LYS A 51 -1.24 -7.25 2.66
C LYS A 51 -2.55 -6.48 2.79
N ARG A 52 -2.76 -5.44 1.98
CA ARG A 52 -4.04 -4.70 1.96
C ARG A 52 -5.20 -5.62 1.61
N LEU A 53 -5.07 -6.45 0.56
CA LEU A 53 -6.11 -7.40 0.17
C LEU A 53 -6.41 -8.39 1.30
N LYS A 54 -5.38 -8.92 1.96
CA LYS A 54 -5.55 -9.77 3.14
C LYS A 54 -6.35 -9.03 4.23
N THR A 55 -6.00 -7.79 4.55
CA THR A 55 -6.70 -7.01 5.58
C THR A 55 -8.16 -6.73 5.21
N VAL A 56 -8.47 -6.50 3.93
CA VAL A 56 -9.86 -6.42 3.46
C VAL A 56 -10.60 -7.71 3.75
N LEU A 57 -10.03 -8.87 3.42
CA LEU A 57 -10.68 -10.17 3.68
C LEU A 57 -10.87 -10.45 5.17
N GLU A 58 -9.91 -10.08 6.02
CA GLU A 58 -10.02 -10.19 7.47
C GLU A 58 -11.15 -9.31 8.02
N LEU A 59 -11.21 -8.05 7.58
CA LEU A 59 -12.28 -7.12 7.97
C LEU A 59 -13.65 -7.62 7.52
N GLN A 60 -13.76 -8.09 6.28
CA GLN A 60 -14.97 -8.66 5.72
C GLN A 60 -15.50 -9.82 6.57
N PHE A 61 -14.61 -10.74 6.96
CA PHE A 61 -14.95 -11.83 7.87
C PHE A 61 -15.40 -11.32 9.25
N ILE A 62 -14.70 -10.33 9.82
CA ILE A 62 -15.05 -9.76 11.12
C ILE A 62 -16.45 -9.13 11.07
N LEU A 63 -16.73 -8.28 10.08
CA LEU A 63 -18.02 -7.62 9.97
C LEU A 63 -19.17 -8.62 9.77
N GLU A 64 -18.95 -9.71 9.02
CA GLU A 64 -19.92 -10.79 8.90
C GLU A 64 -20.17 -11.48 10.25
N LYS A 65 -19.12 -11.70 11.06
CA LYS A 65 -19.24 -12.26 12.41
C LYS A 65 -19.91 -11.34 13.41
N LEU A 66 -19.90 -10.03 13.20
CA LEU A 66 -20.63 -9.08 14.04
C LEU A 66 -22.15 -9.14 13.83
N GLY A 67 -22.64 -9.89 12.85
CA GLY A 67 -24.06 -10.25 12.73
C GLY A 67 -24.52 -11.36 13.68
N ASP A 68 -23.61 -11.99 14.41
CA ASP A 68 -23.91 -13.03 15.40
C ASP A 68 -24.05 -12.43 16.81
N ASP A 69 -25.24 -12.58 17.41
CA ASP A 69 -25.55 -12.05 18.73
C ASP A 69 -24.64 -12.61 19.84
N GLU A 70 -24.19 -13.87 19.74
CA GLU A 70 -23.26 -14.46 20.71
C GLU A 70 -21.91 -13.75 20.62
N VAL A 71 -21.39 -13.54 19.41
CA VAL A 71 -20.13 -12.81 19.18
C VAL A 71 -20.22 -11.37 19.69
N ARG A 72 -21.32 -10.67 19.43
CA ARG A 72 -21.54 -9.31 19.93
C ARG A 72 -21.58 -9.26 21.45
N ASN A 73 -22.28 -10.22 22.07
CA ASN A 73 -22.36 -10.30 23.52
C ASN A 73 -20.99 -10.58 24.15
N ASP A 74 -20.20 -11.46 23.55
CA ASP A 74 -18.83 -11.74 23.99
C ASP A 74 -17.93 -10.50 23.88
N LEU A 75 -18.05 -9.72 22.81
CA LEU A 75 -17.29 -8.48 22.64
C LEU A 75 -17.71 -7.39 23.66
N LYS A 76 -18.99 -7.31 23.99
CA LYS A 76 -19.50 -6.38 25.01
C LYS A 76 -19.10 -6.77 26.43
N GLN A 77 -19.04 -8.07 26.72
CA GLN A 77 -18.58 -8.56 28.03
C GLN A 77 -17.04 -8.48 28.15
N GLY A 78 -16.36 -8.76 27.05
CA GLY A 78 -14.91 -8.79 26.92
C GLY A 78 -14.23 -9.73 27.92
N SER A 79 -12.97 -9.42 28.26
CA SER A 79 -12.18 -10.24 29.17
C SER A 79 -12.15 -9.62 30.56
N ASN A 80 -12.43 -10.43 31.60
CA ASN A 80 -12.55 -9.96 32.98
C ASN A 80 -13.59 -8.85 33.18
N GLY A 81 -14.64 -8.82 32.34
CA GLY A 81 -15.71 -7.82 32.41
C GLY A 81 -15.33 -6.44 31.87
N VAL A 82 -14.17 -6.30 31.22
CA VAL A 82 -13.79 -5.08 30.48
C VAL A 82 -14.26 -5.24 29.03
N PRO A 83 -15.26 -4.45 28.58
CA PRO A 83 -15.76 -4.53 27.21
C PRO A 83 -14.64 -4.33 26.19
N VAL A 84 -14.66 -5.13 25.12
CA VAL A 84 -13.79 -4.92 23.95
C VAL A 84 -14.37 -3.81 23.07
N LEU A 85 -15.69 -3.79 22.93
CA LEU A 85 -16.43 -2.76 22.18
C LEU A 85 -17.67 -2.32 22.97
N THR A 86 -18.02 -1.04 22.88
CA THR A 86 -19.30 -0.52 23.38
C THR A 86 -20.43 -0.77 22.39
N GLU A 87 -21.68 -0.57 22.84
CA GLU A 87 -22.85 -0.69 21.96
C GLU A 87 -22.82 0.39 20.86
N GLU A 88 -22.34 1.59 21.18
CA GLU A 88 -22.15 2.67 20.20
C GLU A 88 -21.11 2.29 19.15
N GLU A 89 -19.98 1.69 19.56
CA GLU A 89 -18.95 1.21 18.63
C GLU A 89 -19.44 0.09 17.72
N LEU A 90 -20.22 -0.85 18.26
CA LEU A 90 -20.85 -1.89 17.45
C LEU A 90 -21.87 -1.31 16.47
N THR A 91 -22.65 -0.31 16.88
CA THR A 91 -23.59 0.39 15.98
C THR A 91 -22.85 1.10 14.84
N MET A 92 -21.69 1.72 15.12
CA MET A 92 -20.85 2.33 14.08
C MET A 92 -20.35 1.28 13.07
N LEU A 93 -19.97 0.09 13.54
CA LEU A 93 -19.56 -1.03 12.69
C LEU A 93 -20.73 -1.58 11.84
N ASP A 94 -21.95 -1.60 12.39
CA ASP A 94 -23.15 -2.00 11.65
C ASP A 94 -23.47 -1.01 10.51
N GLU A 95 -23.34 0.29 10.77
CA GLU A 95 -23.49 1.32 9.74
C GLU A 95 -22.39 1.23 8.68
N PHE A 96 -21.14 0.96 9.09
CA PHE A 96 -20.04 0.78 8.15
C PHE A 96 -20.23 -0.47 7.29
N TYR A 97 -20.72 -1.57 7.87
CA TYR A 97 -21.02 -2.80 7.15
C TYR A 97 -21.97 -2.56 5.97
N LYS A 98 -23.02 -1.74 6.16
CA LYS A 98 -23.96 -1.38 5.09
C LYS A 98 -23.31 -0.62 3.92
N LEU A 99 -22.22 0.13 4.18
CA LEU A 99 -21.49 0.87 3.15
C LEU A 99 -20.59 -0.05 2.31
N VAL A 100 -19.94 -1.02 2.94
CA VAL A 100 -18.99 -1.92 2.27
C VAL A 100 -19.65 -3.21 1.75
N TYR A 101 -20.84 -3.53 2.26
CA TYR A 101 -21.75 -4.59 1.79
C TYR A 101 -23.14 -4.02 1.48
N PRO A 102 -23.26 -3.16 0.46
CA PRO A 102 -24.54 -2.56 0.13
C PRO A 102 -25.52 -3.61 -0.39
N GLU A 103 -26.79 -3.52 0.03
CA GLU A 103 -27.87 -4.29 -0.59
C GLU A 103 -27.96 -3.98 -2.08
N ARG A 104 -28.27 -4.99 -2.90
CA ARG A 104 -28.24 -4.85 -4.36
C ARG A 104 -29.25 -3.80 -4.84
N ASP A 105 -28.75 -2.70 -5.39
CA ASP A 105 -29.58 -1.67 -6.02
C ASP A 105 -29.81 -2.01 -7.50
N MET A 106 -31.02 -2.46 -7.83
CA MET A 106 -31.39 -2.86 -9.19
C MET A 106 -31.39 -1.68 -10.19
N ASN A 107 -31.31 -0.43 -9.73
CA ASN A 107 -31.25 0.75 -10.59
C ASN A 107 -29.82 1.12 -11.02
N MET A 108 -28.80 0.52 -10.42
CA MET A 108 -27.38 0.80 -10.67
C MET A 108 -26.65 -0.44 -11.17
N ARG A 109 -25.59 -0.29 -11.96
CA ARG A 109 -24.76 -1.44 -12.34
C ARG A 109 -23.96 -1.95 -11.14
N LEU A 110 -23.71 -3.25 -11.11
CA LEU A 110 -22.98 -3.88 -10.02
C LEU A 110 -21.59 -3.25 -9.80
N ASN A 111 -20.85 -3.00 -10.88
CA ASN A 111 -19.51 -2.40 -10.80
C ASN A 111 -19.55 -0.96 -10.27
N GLU A 112 -20.57 -0.18 -10.62
CA GLU A 112 -20.75 1.19 -10.12
C GLU A 112 -21.09 1.18 -8.63
N GLN A 113 -21.90 0.21 -8.18
CA GLN A 113 -22.24 0.05 -6.76
C GLN A 113 -21.02 -0.25 -5.90
N TYR A 114 -20.17 -1.17 -6.36
CA TYR A 114 -18.96 -1.56 -5.63
C TYR A 114 -17.81 -0.55 -5.77
N GLU A 115 -17.90 0.41 -6.69
CA GLU A 115 -16.96 1.54 -6.73
C GLU A 115 -17.06 2.38 -5.43
N GLN A 116 -18.27 2.64 -4.93
CA GLN A 116 -18.44 3.38 -3.68
C GLN A 116 -17.97 2.57 -2.46
N ALA A 117 -18.32 1.27 -2.41
CA ALA A 117 -17.87 0.36 -1.37
C ALA A 117 -16.33 0.27 -1.31
N SER A 118 -15.66 0.24 -2.47
CA SER A 118 -14.20 0.17 -2.54
C SER A 118 -13.53 1.43 -1.99
N ILE A 119 -14.12 2.61 -2.21
CA ILE A 119 -13.65 3.88 -1.64
C ILE A 119 -13.73 3.86 -0.11
N HIS A 120 -14.83 3.36 0.46
CA HIS A 120 -14.96 3.24 1.92
C HIS A 120 -13.91 2.30 2.53
N LEU A 121 -13.67 1.14 1.90
CA LEU A 121 -12.61 0.22 2.33
C LEU A 121 -11.23 0.87 2.20
N TRP A 122 -10.96 1.57 1.10
CA TRP A 122 -9.69 2.27 0.89
C TRP A 122 -9.46 3.36 1.94
N ASP A 123 -10.46 4.21 2.19
CA ASP A 123 -10.38 5.29 3.17
C ASP A 123 -10.14 4.74 4.59
N LEU A 124 -10.76 3.60 4.94
CA LEU A 124 -10.52 2.90 6.21
C LEU A 124 -9.08 2.38 6.32
N LEU A 125 -8.56 1.71 5.28
CA LEU A 125 -7.19 1.18 5.30
C LEU A 125 -6.12 2.27 5.38
N GLU A 126 -6.40 3.42 4.78
CA GLU A 126 -5.51 4.59 4.84
C GLU A 126 -5.70 5.41 6.13
N GLY A 127 -6.68 5.06 6.98
CA GLY A 127 -6.96 5.76 8.24
C GLY A 127 -7.26 7.24 8.04
N LYS A 128 -8.00 7.58 6.98
CA LYS A 128 -8.25 8.99 6.63
C LYS A 128 -9.15 9.65 7.68
N GLU A 129 -8.83 10.88 8.05
CA GLU A 129 -9.69 11.73 8.90
C GLU A 129 -10.89 12.29 8.09
N LYS A 130 -11.75 11.40 7.58
CA LYS A 130 -12.92 11.75 6.77
C LYS A 130 -14.19 11.31 7.49
N PRO A 131 -15.19 12.19 7.69
CA PRO A 131 -16.41 11.81 8.37
C PRO A 131 -17.13 10.63 7.71
N VAL A 132 -17.42 9.59 8.49
CA VAL A 132 -18.11 8.37 8.06
C VAL A 132 -18.82 7.73 9.26
N CYS A 133 -20.06 7.28 9.10
CA CYS A 133 -20.83 6.57 10.15
C CYS A 133 -20.90 7.28 11.52
N GLY A 134 -20.84 8.62 11.55
CA GLY A 134 -20.84 9.41 12.78
C GLY A 134 -19.47 9.52 13.48
N THR A 135 -18.41 9.02 12.85
CA THR A 135 -17.01 9.06 13.29
C THR A 135 -16.10 9.44 12.12
N THR A 136 -14.81 9.10 12.17
CA THR A 136 -13.79 9.25 11.11
C THR A 136 -13.22 7.90 10.70
#